data_AF-A0A0K1S9K9-F1
#
_entry.id   AF-A0A0K1S9K9-F1
#
_cell.length_a   1.000
_cell.length_b   1.000
_cell.length_c   1.000
_cell.angle_alpha   90.00
_cell.angle_beta   90.00
_cell.angle_gamma   90.00
#
_symmetry.space_group_name_H-M   'P 1'
#
loop_
_entity.id
_entity.type
_entity.pdbx_description
1 polymer ?
#
loop_
_entity_poly.entity_id
_entity_poly.type
_entity_poly.pdbx_seq_one_letter_code
_entity_poly.pdbx_strand_id
1 'polypeptide(L)'
;MSNLNSGKFPITPPPHHPTTPSLPHSPITPPPITPLPHHPTPPLPQKKSFPRVIGFLKQVGKLFIENKKHLPKDIPMNSTFKFKLLQTLNKKNGNKGFTLIELLVVVIIIGVLAAIALPNLLGQIAKGRQAEARTHLGTVNRAQQAYRLEQGNFGLFTAAAGSVSTGDLPVSIEPQYYNYTGPTATSTTSALTNASAIGAFTDDIRDYSAAVSQDADGVVRTIICEAANPTAGVAAATTAATCTTGTRVR
;
A
#
# COMPACT_ATOMS: atom_id res chain seq x y z
N MET A 1 -11.00 51.86 94.20
CA MET A 1 -10.28 52.41 93.03
C MET A 1 -9.85 51.20 92.19
N SER A 2 -10.34 50.90 90.99
CA SER A 2 -10.98 51.73 89.96
C SER A 2 -11.78 50.85 88.98
N ASN A 3 -13.01 51.30 88.74
CA ASN A 3 -14.04 50.99 87.73
C ASN A 3 -13.87 49.89 86.65
N LEU A 4 -14.94 49.07 86.60
CA LEU A 4 -15.53 48.45 85.41
C LEU A 4 -15.93 49.52 84.38
N ASN A 5 -15.64 49.30 83.10
CA ASN A 5 -16.33 50.00 82.01
C ASN A 5 -16.67 49.04 80.87
N SER A 6 -17.97 48.90 80.65
CA SER A 6 -18.64 48.26 79.52
C SER A 6 -18.44 49.06 78.23
N GLY A 7 -17.89 48.45 77.19
CA GLY A 7 -17.57 49.12 75.92
C GLY A 7 -17.76 48.24 74.68
N LYS A 8 -19.02 48.05 74.30
CA LYS A 8 -19.57 48.01 72.92
C LYS A 8 -18.59 47.65 71.78
N PHE A 9 -18.79 46.45 71.20
CA PHE A 9 -18.20 46.01 69.92
C PHE A 9 -18.61 46.94 68.75
N PRO A 10 -17.68 47.47 67.95
CA PRO A 10 -18.00 48.11 66.68
C PRO A 10 -18.09 47.07 65.55
N ILE A 11 -19.29 46.89 65.02
CA ILE A 11 -19.57 46.26 63.72
C ILE A 11 -19.14 47.25 62.63
N THR A 12 -18.10 46.93 61.88
CA THR A 12 -17.68 47.66 60.68
C THR A 12 -18.55 47.27 59.48
N PRO A 13 -19.06 48.23 58.68
CA PRO A 13 -19.77 47.92 57.44
C PRO A 13 -18.80 47.44 56.33
N PRO A 14 -19.25 46.61 55.37
CA PRO A 14 -18.41 46.11 54.28
C PRO A 14 -18.02 47.23 53.30
N PRO A 15 -16.85 47.13 52.63
CA PRO A 15 -16.40 48.14 51.68
C PRO A 15 -17.28 48.17 50.43
N HIS A 16 -17.73 49.37 50.06
CA HIS A 16 -18.42 49.63 48.80
C HIS A 16 -17.46 49.44 47.62
N HIS A 17 -17.83 48.56 46.68
CA HIS A 17 -17.17 48.42 45.39
C HIS A 17 -17.33 49.71 44.57
N PRO A 18 -16.25 50.26 43.98
CA PRO A 18 -16.37 51.32 42.99
C PRO A 18 -16.90 50.73 41.67
N THR A 19 -18.11 51.13 41.29
CA THR A 19 -18.62 51.01 39.92
C THR A 19 -17.74 51.80 38.97
N THR A 20 -17.00 51.11 38.11
CA THR A 20 -16.28 51.70 36.98
C THR A 20 -17.26 52.16 35.90
N PRO A 21 -17.01 53.32 35.26
CA PRO A 21 -17.86 53.84 34.19
C PRO A 21 -17.72 52.98 32.93
N SER A 22 -18.87 52.59 32.36
CA SER A 22 -19.00 51.92 31.07
C SER A 22 -18.44 52.78 29.93
N LEU A 23 -17.39 52.28 29.25
CA LEU A 23 -16.89 52.88 28.01
C LEU A 23 -17.96 52.79 26.90
N PRO A 24 -18.08 53.81 26.03
CA PRO A 24 -18.94 53.73 24.85
C PRO A 24 -18.38 52.68 23.88
N HIS A 25 -19.25 51.77 23.44
CA HIS A 25 -18.94 50.77 22.43
C HIS A 25 -18.73 51.46 21.07
N SER A 26 -17.50 51.45 20.58
CA SER A 26 -17.21 51.76 19.18
C SER A 26 -17.78 50.64 18.29
N PRO A 27 -18.49 50.96 17.19
CA PRO A 27 -18.94 49.94 16.25
C PRO A 27 -17.73 49.29 15.57
N ILE A 28 -17.54 48.01 15.80
CA ILE A 28 -16.54 47.18 15.10
C ILE A 28 -17.09 46.96 13.68
N THR A 29 -16.57 47.72 12.71
CA THR A 29 -16.75 47.40 11.30
C THR A 29 -15.92 46.16 10.96
N PRO A 30 -16.48 45.15 10.27
CA PRO A 30 -15.71 43.98 9.86
C PRO A 30 -14.65 44.40 8.83
N PRO A 31 -13.43 43.80 8.89
CA PRO A 31 -12.42 44.06 7.87
C PRO A 31 -12.89 43.58 6.49
N PRO A 32 -12.48 44.26 5.40
CA PRO A 32 -12.84 43.86 4.04
C PRO A 32 -12.33 42.44 3.76
N ILE A 33 -13.22 41.58 3.28
CA ILE A 33 -12.91 40.22 2.84
C ILE A 33 -12.09 40.33 1.55
N THR A 34 -10.78 40.19 1.66
CA THR A 34 -9.91 40.04 0.49
C THR A 34 -10.22 38.70 -0.20
N PRO A 35 -10.48 38.66 -1.51
CA PRO A 35 -10.68 37.39 -2.21
C PRO A 35 -9.39 36.57 -2.14
N LEU A 36 -9.51 35.33 -1.66
CA LEU A 36 -8.43 34.35 -1.65
C LEU A 36 -7.95 34.13 -3.11
N PRO A 37 -6.62 34.15 -3.39
CA PRO A 37 -6.15 33.86 -4.74
C PRO A 37 -6.54 32.43 -5.12
N HIS A 38 -7.33 32.29 -6.19
CA HIS A 38 -7.63 31.01 -6.80
C HIS A 38 -6.33 30.37 -7.30
N HIS A 39 -5.82 29.42 -6.53
CA HIS A 39 -4.77 28.53 -7.01
C HIS A 39 -5.32 27.71 -8.18
N PRO A 40 -4.65 27.69 -9.35
CA PRO A 40 -5.03 26.79 -10.43
C PRO A 40 -4.86 25.36 -9.94
N THR A 41 -5.95 24.59 -10.03
CA THR A 41 -5.96 23.15 -9.72
C THR A 41 -4.99 22.45 -10.69
N PRO A 42 -4.05 21.61 -10.20
CA PRO A 42 -3.19 20.86 -11.10
C PRO A 42 -4.05 19.91 -11.95
N PRO A 43 -3.79 19.80 -13.27
CA PRO A 43 -4.55 18.92 -14.14
C PRO A 43 -4.37 17.45 -13.70
N LEU A 44 -5.48 16.73 -13.64
CA LEU A 44 -5.51 15.29 -13.36
C LEU A 44 -4.56 14.53 -14.29
N PRO A 45 -3.86 13.49 -13.80
CA PRO A 45 -2.97 12.69 -14.62
C PRO A 45 -3.79 11.98 -15.71
N GLN A 46 -3.55 12.37 -16.96
CA GLN A 46 -4.09 11.72 -18.15
C GLN A 46 -3.66 10.25 -18.16
N LYS A 47 -4.64 9.35 -18.02
CA LYS A 47 -4.47 7.90 -18.11
C LYS A 47 -3.93 7.57 -19.51
N LYS A 48 -2.61 7.37 -19.61
CA LYS A 48 -1.98 6.86 -20.83
C LYS A 48 -2.51 5.44 -21.09
N SER A 49 -3.50 5.37 -21.97
CA SER A 49 -4.02 4.14 -22.53
C SER A 49 -2.91 3.47 -23.33
N PHE A 50 -2.15 2.58 -22.69
CA PHE A 50 -1.19 1.74 -23.39
C PHE A 50 -1.93 0.88 -24.41
N PRO A 51 -1.53 0.89 -25.69
CA PRO A 51 -2.13 0.05 -26.71
C PRO A 51 -1.93 -1.43 -26.34
N ARG A 52 -3.05 -2.15 -26.35
CA ARG A 52 -3.17 -3.58 -26.03
C ARG A 52 -2.09 -4.40 -26.75
N VAL A 53 -1.26 -5.11 -25.98
CA VAL A 53 -0.29 -6.14 -26.42
C VAL A 53 -0.92 -7.20 -27.34
N ILE A 54 -2.24 -7.37 -27.28
CA ILE A 54 -3.05 -8.23 -28.17
C ILE A 54 -2.92 -7.83 -29.65
N GLY A 55 -2.68 -6.55 -29.96
CA GLY A 55 -2.49 -6.08 -31.34
C GLY A 55 -1.19 -6.59 -31.98
N PHE A 56 -0.13 -6.75 -31.18
CA PHE A 56 1.17 -7.20 -31.67
C PHE A 56 1.13 -8.66 -32.13
N LEU A 57 0.47 -9.54 -31.35
CA LEU A 57 0.35 -10.98 -31.68
C LEU A 57 -0.47 -11.24 -32.96
N LYS A 58 -1.44 -10.37 -33.31
CA LYS A 58 -2.24 -10.52 -34.53
C LYS A 58 -1.45 -10.14 -35.80
N GLN A 59 -0.45 -9.26 -35.68
CA GLN A 59 0.39 -8.81 -36.80
C GLN A 59 1.46 -9.85 -37.17
N VAL A 60 2.06 -10.53 -36.21
CA VAL A 60 3.12 -11.53 -36.47
C VAL A 60 2.57 -12.77 -37.17
N GLY A 61 1.32 -13.18 -36.86
CA GLY A 61 0.68 -14.35 -37.49
C GLY A 61 0.38 -14.18 -38.99
N LYS A 62 0.22 -12.95 -39.48
CA LYS A 62 -0.14 -12.67 -40.89
C LYS A 62 1.05 -12.80 -41.84
N LEU A 63 2.28 -12.64 -41.35
CA LEU A 63 3.49 -12.69 -42.18
C LEU A 63 3.95 -14.13 -42.51
N PHE A 64 3.50 -15.12 -41.74
CA PHE A 64 4.00 -16.50 -41.84
C PHE A 64 3.25 -17.37 -42.87
N ILE A 65 2.10 -16.90 -43.40
CA ILE A 65 1.27 -17.70 -44.32
C ILE A 65 1.47 -17.32 -45.80
N GLU A 66 1.98 -16.14 -46.11
CA GLU A 66 1.99 -15.65 -47.50
C GLU A 66 3.21 -16.11 -48.33
N ASN A 67 4.25 -16.70 -47.71
CA ASN A 67 5.49 -17.05 -48.40
C ASN A 67 5.68 -18.56 -48.64
N LYS A 68 4.63 -19.24 -49.11
CA LYS A 68 4.65 -20.67 -49.50
C LYS A 68 4.42 -20.93 -51.00
N LYS A 69 4.70 -19.95 -51.87
CA LYS A 69 4.66 -20.13 -53.33
C LYS A 69 6.01 -19.77 -53.93
N HIS A 70 6.92 -20.74 -53.99
CA HIS A 70 7.82 -21.02 -55.12
C HIS A 70 8.89 -22.01 -54.65
N LEU A 71 8.68 -23.29 -54.95
CA LEU A 71 9.74 -24.29 -54.87
C LEU A 71 9.96 -24.85 -56.28
N PRO A 72 11.16 -24.67 -56.87
CA PRO A 72 11.45 -25.21 -58.19
C PRO A 72 11.50 -26.73 -58.14
N LYS A 73 10.87 -27.34 -59.14
CA LYS A 73 10.90 -28.76 -59.44
C LYS A 73 12.14 -29.04 -60.30
N ASP A 74 12.88 -30.09 -59.88
CA ASP A 74 13.79 -30.92 -60.68
C ASP A 74 15.24 -30.41 -60.88
N ILE A 75 16.20 -31.13 -60.28
CA ILE A 75 17.62 -31.09 -60.65
C ILE A 75 18.08 -32.55 -60.83
N PRO A 76 18.49 -32.99 -62.04
CA PRO A 76 19.00 -34.34 -62.23
C PRO A 76 20.48 -34.41 -61.81
N MET A 77 20.82 -35.36 -60.94
CA MET A 77 22.21 -35.64 -60.58
C MET A 77 22.67 -36.95 -61.24
N ASN A 78 23.78 -36.86 -61.99
CA ASN A 78 24.42 -37.96 -62.70
C ASN A 78 25.18 -38.91 -61.74
N SER A 79 25.32 -40.17 -62.19
CA SER A 79 25.55 -41.35 -61.34
C SER A 79 27.01 -41.85 -61.31
N THR A 80 28.01 -40.98 -61.20
CA THR A 80 29.42 -41.46 -61.28
C THR A 80 30.42 -40.74 -60.37
N PHE A 81 30.03 -40.33 -59.17
CA PHE A 81 30.97 -39.86 -58.13
C PHE A 81 30.70 -40.45 -56.75
N LYS A 82 29.83 -41.47 -56.66
CA LYS A 82 29.34 -42.02 -55.40
C LYS A 82 30.28 -43.01 -54.70
N PHE A 83 31.37 -43.46 -55.32
CA PHE A 83 32.08 -44.64 -54.79
C PHE A 83 33.45 -44.41 -54.14
N LYS A 84 34.06 -43.22 -54.22
CA LYS A 84 35.40 -42.96 -53.64
C LYS A 84 35.45 -41.89 -52.55
N LEU A 85 34.33 -41.22 -52.26
CA LEU A 85 34.21 -40.27 -51.14
C LEU A 85 33.61 -40.94 -49.88
N LEU A 86 33.00 -42.12 -50.03
CA LEU A 86 32.32 -42.82 -48.92
C LEU A 86 33.27 -43.62 -48.01
N GLN A 87 34.53 -43.85 -48.38
CA GLN A 87 35.48 -44.63 -47.56
C GLN A 87 36.34 -43.79 -46.60
N THR A 88 36.40 -42.47 -46.77
CA THR A 88 37.27 -41.59 -45.96
C THR A 88 36.55 -40.80 -44.87
N LEU A 89 35.22 -40.91 -44.76
CA LEU A 89 34.44 -40.22 -43.72
C LEU A 89 33.99 -41.12 -42.56
N ASN A 90 34.35 -42.41 -42.57
CA ASN A 90 34.06 -43.36 -41.48
C ASN A 90 35.01 -43.23 -40.27
N LYS A 91 35.62 -42.06 -40.06
CA LYS A 91 36.49 -41.78 -38.91
C LYS A 91 36.27 -40.37 -38.40
N LYS A 92 35.12 -40.14 -37.78
CA LYS A 92 34.90 -38.97 -36.92
C LYS A 92 34.13 -39.39 -35.68
N ASN A 93 34.81 -39.24 -34.56
CA ASN A 93 34.28 -39.41 -33.21
C ASN A 93 32.93 -38.71 -33.09
N GLY A 94 31.95 -39.43 -32.55
CA GLY A 94 30.53 -39.09 -32.53
C GLY A 94 30.17 -37.92 -31.63
N ASN A 95 30.64 -36.72 -31.94
CA ASN A 95 30.09 -35.49 -31.38
C ASN A 95 28.81 -35.14 -32.16
N LYS A 96 27.70 -35.77 -31.77
CA LYS A 96 26.36 -35.34 -32.18
C LYS A 96 26.08 -33.98 -31.53
N GLY A 97 26.32 -32.89 -32.26
CA GLY A 97 25.95 -31.55 -31.81
C GLY A 97 24.42 -31.41 -31.73
N PHE A 98 23.93 -30.63 -30.77
CA PHE A 98 22.53 -30.22 -30.71
C PHE A 98 22.10 -29.62 -32.05
N THR A 99 20.99 -30.09 -32.59
CA THR A 99 20.44 -29.51 -33.81
C THR A 99 19.77 -28.17 -33.49
N LEU A 100 19.83 -27.21 -34.41
CA LEU A 100 19.15 -25.91 -34.24
C LEU A 100 17.64 -26.09 -34.05
N ILE A 101 17.06 -27.11 -34.70
CA ILE A 101 15.63 -27.41 -34.59
C ILE A 101 15.24 -27.96 -33.21
N GLU A 102 16.10 -28.74 -32.56
CA GLU A 102 15.87 -29.22 -31.19
C GLU A 102 15.81 -28.05 -30.21
N LEU A 103 16.76 -27.11 -30.29
CA LEU A 103 16.71 -25.92 -29.45
C LEU A 103 15.53 -25.00 -29.78
N LEU A 104 15.14 -24.90 -31.05
CA LEU A 104 14.00 -24.09 -31.48
C LEU A 104 12.68 -24.59 -30.87
N VAL A 105 12.43 -25.91 -30.88
CA VAL A 105 11.21 -26.47 -30.28
C VAL A 105 11.19 -26.27 -28.76
N VAL A 106 12.34 -26.42 -28.10
CA VAL A 106 12.44 -26.24 -26.64
C VAL A 106 12.10 -24.81 -26.22
N VAL A 107 12.67 -23.80 -26.88
CA VAL A 107 12.37 -22.39 -26.53
C VAL A 107 10.91 -22.02 -26.85
N ILE A 108 10.31 -22.63 -27.88
CA ILE A 108 8.88 -22.47 -28.17
C ILE A 108 8.02 -23.03 -27.04
N ILE A 109 8.31 -24.26 -26.58
CA ILE A 109 7.55 -24.88 -25.49
C ILE A 109 7.70 -24.06 -24.20
N ILE A 110 8.93 -23.66 -23.82
CA ILE A 110 9.18 -22.82 -22.65
C ILE A 110 8.46 -21.46 -22.80
N GLY A 111 8.45 -20.87 -23.99
CA GLY A 111 7.74 -19.62 -24.27
C GLY A 111 6.23 -19.72 -24.03
N VAL A 112 5.60 -20.82 -24.48
CA VAL A 112 4.15 -21.05 -24.26
C VAL A 112 3.85 -21.26 -22.77
N LEU A 113 4.67 -22.05 -22.07
CA LEU A 113 4.49 -22.29 -20.64
C LEU A 113 4.67 -21.00 -19.83
N ALA A 114 5.68 -20.19 -20.15
CA ALA A 114 5.94 -18.92 -19.48
C ALA A 114 4.78 -17.92 -19.67
N ALA A 115 4.20 -17.84 -20.88
CA ALA A 115 3.10 -16.94 -21.17
C ALA A 115 1.85 -17.21 -20.30
N ILE A 116 1.60 -18.48 -19.97
CA ILE A 116 0.46 -18.89 -19.12
C ILE A 116 0.81 -18.77 -17.63
N ALA A 117 2.01 -19.18 -17.24
CA ALA A 117 2.41 -19.26 -15.84
C ALA A 117 2.73 -17.91 -15.21
N LEU A 118 3.37 -17.00 -15.96
CA LEU A 118 3.87 -15.73 -15.43
C LEU A 118 2.79 -14.83 -14.79
N PRO A 119 1.61 -14.57 -15.41
CA PRO A 119 0.62 -13.69 -14.79
C PRO A 119 0.09 -14.24 -13.45
N ASN A 120 -0.05 -15.57 -13.33
CA ASN A 120 -0.45 -16.21 -12.08
C ASN A 120 0.65 -16.09 -11.01
N LEU A 121 1.90 -16.32 -11.40
CA LEU A 121 3.05 -16.18 -10.50
C LEU A 121 3.15 -14.77 -9.91
N LEU A 122 3.00 -13.73 -10.74
CA LEU A 122 3.03 -12.34 -10.28
C LEU A 122 1.92 -12.05 -9.26
N GLY A 123 0.70 -12.55 -9.50
CA GLY A 123 -0.41 -12.42 -8.54
C GLY A 123 -0.16 -13.14 -7.21
N GLN A 124 0.54 -14.28 -7.23
CA GLN A 124 0.90 -15.00 -6.01
C GLN A 124 1.98 -14.26 -5.22
N ILE A 125 2.99 -13.71 -5.90
CA ILE A 125 4.02 -12.88 -5.27
C ILE A 125 3.37 -11.65 -4.59
N ALA A 126 2.47 -10.95 -5.29
CA ALA A 126 1.75 -9.82 -4.72
C ALA A 126 0.93 -10.21 -3.48
N LYS A 127 0.25 -11.36 -3.49
CA LYS A 127 -0.44 -11.89 -2.30
C LYS A 127 0.51 -12.21 -1.15
N GLY A 128 1.69 -12.77 -1.45
CA GLY A 128 2.74 -13.02 -0.46
C GLY A 128 3.22 -11.74 0.21
N ARG A 129 3.46 -10.68 -0.57
CA ARG A 129 3.80 -9.35 -0.06
C ARG A 129 2.69 -8.76 0.81
N GLN A 130 1.43 -8.87 0.39
CA GLN A 130 0.28 -8.40 1.15
C GLN A 130 0.04 -9.17 2.47
N ALA A 131 0.54 -10.41 2.58
CA ALA A 131 0.46 -11.17 3.83
C ALA A 131 1.29 -10.52 4.95
N GLU A 132 2.36 -9.79 4.62
CA GLU A 132 3.13 -8.98 5.56
C GLU A 132 2.23 -7.95 6.25
N ALA A 133 1.52 -7.12 5.47
CA ALA A 133 0.59 -6.11 5.98
C ALA A 133 -0.43 -6.69 6.94
N ARG A 134 -1.10 -7.78 6.54
CA ARG A 134 -2.12 -8.43 7.37
C ARG A 134 -1.54 -8.98 8.67
N THR A 135 -0.34 -9.54 8.62
CA THR A 135 0.34 -10.10 9.79
C THR A 135 0.79 -9.00 10.75
N HIS A 136 1.48 -7.99 10.24
CA HIS A 136 1.97 -6.86 11.03
C HIS A 136 0.84 -6.04 11.63
N LEU A 137 -0.19 -5.68 10.85
CA LEU A 137 -1.37 -4.99 11.39
C LEU A 137 -2.08 -5.82 12.47
N GLY A 138 -2.18 -7.13 12.30
CA GLY A 138 -2.70 -8.02 13.32
C GLY A 138 -1.86 -8.02 14.61
N THR A 139 -0.54 -8.00 14.48
CA THR A 139 0.38 -7.90 15.63
C THR A 139 0.28 -6.55 16.32
N VAL A 140 0.24 -5.45 15.56
CA VAL A 140 0.06 -4.09 16.09
C VAL A 140 -1.27 -3.97 16.83
N ASN A 141 -2.37 -4.47 16.28
CA ASN A 141 -3.67 -4.48 16.97
C ASN A 141 -3.63 -5.23 18.30
N ARG A 142 -2.91 -6.36 18.39
CA ARG A 142 -2.75 -7.09 19.66
C ARG A 142 -1.88 -6.32 20.64
N ALA A 143 -0.78 -5.73 20.17
CA ALA A 143 0.10 -4.90 20.99
C ALA A 143 -0.63 -3.66 21.54
N GLN A 144 -1.47 -3.01 20.71
CA GLN A 144 -2.31 -1.89 21.13
C GLN A 144 -3.31 -2.29 22.23
N GLN A 145 -3.91 -3.49 22.13
CA GLN A 145 -4.80 -4.01 23.17
C GLN A 145 -4.04 -4.25 24.48
N ALA A 146 -2.89 -4.93 24.42
CA ALA A 146 -2.07 -5.17 25.60
C ALA A 146 -1.62 -3.85 26.25
N TYR A 147 -1.09 -2.93 25.46
CA TYR A 147 -0.66 -1.61 25.92
C TYR A 147 -1.82 -0.84 26.56
N ARG A 148 -3.03 -0.92 25.98
CA ARG A 148 -4.22 -0.30 26.55
C ARG A 148 -4.62 -0.87 27.90
N LEU A 149 -4.53 -2.18 28.07
CA LEU A 149 -4.83 -2.84 29.34
C LEU A 149 -3.85 -2.42 30.44
N GLU A 150 -2.60 -2.13 30.09
CA GLU A 150 -1.56 -1.71 31.04
C GLU A 150 -1.59 -0.22 31.35
N GLN A 151 -1.75 0.63 30.33
CA GLN A 151 -1.54 2.09 30.42
C GLN A 151 -2.84 2.91 30.39
N GLY A 152 -3.99 2.26 30.15
CA GLY A 152 -5.29 2.94 30.08
C GLY A 152 -5.51 3.78 28.81
N ASN A 153 -4.52 3.85 27.91
CA ASN A 153 -4.58 4.52 26.61
C ASN A 153 -3.99 3.64 25.52
N PHE A 154 -4.37 3.85 24.26
CA PHE A 154 -3.67 3.32 23.10
C PHE A 154 -2.39 4.11 22.83
N GLY A 155 -1.34 3.40 22.41
CA GLY A 155 0.02 3.93 22.27
C GLY A 155 0.34 4.45 20.88
N LEU A 156 1.41 5.25 20.79
CA LEU A 156 1.97 5.72 19.53
C LEU A 156 2.63 4.57 18.76
N PHE A 157 2.59 4.64 17.43
CA PHE A 157 3.21 3.62 16.59
C PHE A 157 3.57 4.16 15.20
N THR A 158 4.77 3.85 14.73
CA THR A 158 5.18 4.08 13.34
C THR A 158 6.24 3.06 12.94
N ALA A 159 6.24 2.64 11.67
CA ALA A 159 7.30 1.82 11.10
C ALA A 159 7.47 2.18 9.63
N ALA A 160 8.69 2.28 9.15
CA ALA A 160 8.98 2.53 7.74
C ALA A 160 9.67 1.31 7.13
N ALA A 161 9.50 1.09 5.83
CA ALA A 161 10.17 -0.01 5.15
C ALA A 161 11.69 0.05 5.36
N GLY A 162 12.30 -1.05 5.78
CA GLY A 162 13.72 -1.14 6.10
C GLY A 162 14.12 -0.47 7.42
N SER A 163 13.16 -0.16 8.30
CA SER A 163 13.40 0.33 9.66
C SER A 163 12.53 -0.36 10.70
N VAL A 164 13.12 -0.61 11.88
CA VAL A 164 12.38 -1.23 12.99
C VAL A 164 11.31 -0.26 13.48
N SER A 165 10.15 -0.79 13.85
CA SER A 165 9.07 0.01 14.42
C SER A 165 9.49 0.79 15.66
N THR A 166 8.97 2.01 15.78
CA THR A 166 9.17 2.91 16.92
C THR A 166 7.83 3.38 17.48
N GLY A 167 7.81 3.82 18.73
CA GLY A 167 6.61 4.22 19.45
C GLY A 167 6.53 3.59 20.84
N ASP A 168 5.33 3.60 21.42
CA ASP A 168 5.13 3.13 22.80
C ASP A 168 4.88 1.62 22.88
N LEU A 169 4.54 0.99 21.75
CA LEU A 169 4.16 -0.41 21.72
C LEU A 169 5.37 -1.34 21.93
N PRO A 170 5.22 -2.41 22.75
CA PRO A 170 6.25 -3.43 22.93
C PRO A 170 6.25 -4.43 21.76
N VAL A 171 6.36 -3.92 20.53
CA VAL A 171 6.41 -4.72 19.30
C VAL A 171 7.57 -4.25 18.44
N SER A 172 8.28 -5.21 17.85
CA SER A 172 9.29 -4.96 16.83
C SER A 172 8.82 -5.60 15.52
N ILE A 173 8.50 -4.76 14.54
CA ILE A 173 8.31 -5.18 13.16
C ILE A 173 9.35 -4.49 12.28
N GLU A 174 9.77 -5.17 11.22
CA GLU A 174 10.75 -4.69 10.25
C GLU A 174 10.13 -4.84 8.85
N PRO A 175 9.32 -3.87 8.41
CA PRO A 175 8.55 -4.02 7.20
C PRO A 175 9.41 -3.89 5.95
N GLN A 176 9.01 -4.56 4.87
CA GLN A 176 9.76 -4.58 3.60
C GLN A 176 8.99 -3.91 2.47
N TYR A 177 7.66 -4.05 2.45
CA TYR A 177 6.82 -3.58 1.34
C TYR A 177 5.92 -2.40 1.70
N TYR A 178 5.79 -2.09 2.99
CA TYR A 178 4.83 -1.13 3.51
C TYR A 178 5.46 -0.12 4.48
N ASN A 179 4.97 1.11 4.43
CA ASN A 179 5.10 2.06 5.53
C ASN A 179 3.86 1.96 6.43
N TYR A 180 4.08 1.89 7.73
CA TYR A 180 3.04 1.86 8.73
C TYR A 180 2.95 3.19 9.46
N THR A 181 1.78 3.82 9.35
CA THR A 181 1.50 5.07 10.06
C THR A 181 0.41 4.80 11.08
N GLY A 182 0.79 4.74 12.34
CA GLY A 182 -0.13 4.58 13.47
C GLY A 182 -0.54 5.93 14.07
N PRO A 183 -1.13 5.91 15.29
CA PRO A 183 -1.50 7.13 15.99
C PRO A 183 -0.26 7.95 16.35
N THR A 184 -0.37 9.28 16.19
CA THR A 184 0.65 10.25 16.60
C THR A 184 0.29 10.96 17.92
N ALA A 185 -0.86 10.62 18.50
CA ALA A 185 -1.30 11.00 19.83
C ALA A 185 -1.95 9.80 20.51
N THR A 186 -1.83 9.71 21.83
CA THR A 186 -2.49 8.66 22.62
C THR A 186 -4.00 8.90 22.68
N SER A 187 -4.77 7.83 22.85
CA SER A 187 -6.24 7.89 22.88
C SER A 187 -6.83 6.85 23.83
N THR A 188 -7.89 7.23 24.55
CA THR A 188 -8.68 6.32 25.39
C THR A 188 -9.78 5.57 24.63
N THR A 189 -9.95 5.79 23.33
CA THR A 189 -11.08 5.20 22.60
C THR A 189 -10.64 4.31 21.45
N SER A 190 -9.52 4.63 20.79
CA SER A 190 -9.09 3.88 19.61
C SER A 190 -7.65 4.16 19.17
N ALA A 191 -7.08 3.21 18.44
CA ALA A 191 -5.92 3.41 17.59
C ALA A 191 -6.23 2.98 16.15
N LEU A 192 -5.79 3.78 15.19
CA LEU A 192 -5.79 3.43 13.77
C LEU A 192 -4.36 3.25 13.30
N THR A 193 -4.13 2.28 12.42
CA THR A 193 -2.83 2.05 11.81
C THR A 193 -3.02 1.75 10.34
N ASN A 194 -2.39 2.55 9.51
CA ASN A 194 -2.39 2.37 8.06
C ASN A 194 -1.13 1.60 7.66
N ALA A 195 -1.23 0.77 6.62
CA ALA A 195 -0.12 0.17 5.91
C ALA A 195 -0.22 0.57 4.44
N SER A 196 0.63 1.49 4.00
CA SER A 196 0.66 2.00 2.63
C SER A 196 1.85 1.42 1.87
N ALA A 197 1.60 0.90 0.68
CA ALA A 197 2.61 0.30 -0.18
C ALA A 197 3.69 1.34 -0.54
N ILE A 198 4.95 0.94 -0.47
CA ILE A 198 6.06 1.82 -0.86
C ILE A 198 6.19 1.91 -2.39
N GLY A 199 6.81 2.98 -2.90
CA GLY A 199 6.74 3.42 -4.31
C GLY A 199 6.79 2.33 -5.40
N ALA A 200 7.70 1.34 -5.32
CA ALA A 200 7.81 0.30 -6.35
C ALA A 200 6.62 -0.69 -6.38
N PHE A 201 5.76 -0.67 -5.36
CA PHE A 201 4.66 -1.62 -5.18
C PHE A 201 3.28 -0.96 -5.17
N THR A 202 3.15 0.37 -5.29
CA THR A 202 1.86 1.08 -5.23
C THR A 202 0.85 0.61 -6.29
N ASP A 203 1.34 0.08 -7.41
CA ASP A 203 0.51 -0.45 -8.49
C ASP A 203 0.38 -1.98 -8.47
N ASP A 204 1.11 -2.66 -7.58
CA ASP A 204 1.20 -4.13 -7.50
C ASP A 204 0.44 -4.70 -6.29
N ILE A 205 0.53 -4.04 -5.13
CA ILE A 205 -0.06 -4.50 -3.88
C ILE A 205 -1.06 -3.49 -3.33
N ARG A 206 -2.07 -3.99 -2.62
CA ARG A 206 -3.12 -3.18 -2.00
C ARG A 206 -2.63 -2.54 -0.71
N ASP A 207 -3.10 -1.33 -0.44
CA ASP A 207 -3.00 -0.72 0.87
C ASP A 207 -3.97 -1.35 1.87
N TYR A 208 -3.61 -1.26 3.15
CA TYR A 208 -4.42 -1.78 4.25
C TYR A 208 -4.56 -0.74 5.36
N SER A 209 -5.57 -0.90 6.18
CA SER A 209 -5.63 -0.24 7.48
C SER A 209 -6.20 -1.18 8.53
N ALA A 210 -5.92 -0.86 9.77
CA ALA A 210 -6.46 -1.53 10.92
C ALA A 210 -6.95 -0.51 11.92
N ALA A 211 -7.98 -0.88 12.66
CA ALA A 211 -8.39 -0.15 13.84
C ALA A 211 -8.59 -1.12 15.00
N VAL A 212 -8.26 -0.62 16.18
CA VAL A 212 -8.69 -1.17 17.46
C VAL A 212 -9.42 -0.07 18.20
N SER A 213 -10.56 -0.41 18.80
CA SER A 213 -11.34 0.51 19.60
C SER A 213 -11.93 -0.20 20.82
N GLN A 214 -12.21 0.59 21.84
CA GLN A 214 -12.94 0.14 23.02
C GLN A 214 -14.15 1.05 23.21
N ASP A 215 -15.34 0.46 23.33
CA ASP A 215 -16.57 1.22 23.64
C ASP A 215 -16.68 1.51 25.14
N ALA A 216 -17.70 2.30 25.51
CA ALA A 216 -17.91 2.71 26.90
C ALA A 216 -18.19 1.53 27.83
N ASP A 217 -18.68 0.41 27.30
CA ASP A 217 -18.94 -0.83 28.02
C ASP A 217 -17.67 -1.69 28.18
N GLY A 218 -16.54 -1.21 27.66
CA GLY A 218 -15.25 -1.90 27.73
C GLY A 218 -15.05 -2.96 26.65
N VAL A 219 -15.99 -3.12 25.71
CA VAL A 219 -15.88 -4.10 24.63
C VAL A 219 -14.84 -3.64 23.61
N VAL A 220 -13.84 -4.49 23.41
CA VAL A 220 -12.77 -4.25 22.43
C VAL A 220 -13.17 -4.79 21.07
N ARG A 221 -13.05 -3.96 20.04
CA ARG A 221 -13.31 -4.32 18.64
C ARG A 221 -12.05 -4.13 17.83
N THR A 222 -11.83 -5.01 16.87
CA THR A 222 -10.74 -4.87 15.90
C THR A 222 -11.24 -5.11 14.49
N ILE A 223 -10.61 -4.44 13.53
CA ILE A 223 -10.86 -4.66 12.12
C ILE A 223 -9.57 -4.49 11.32
N ILE A 224 -9.47 -5.23 10.22
CA ILE A 224 -8.49 -4.97 9.17
C ILE A 224 -9.24 -4.81 7.83
N CYS A 225 -8.99 -3.69 7.18
CA CYS A 225 -9.56 -3.31 5.89
C CYS A 225 -8.50 -3.37 4.80
N GLU A 226 -8.87 -3.84 3.61
CA GLU A 226 -8.03 -3.83 2.41
C GLU A 226 -8.61 -2.92 1.34
N ALA A 227 -7.73 -2.23 0.61
CA ALA A 227 -8.13 -1.38 -0.50
C ALA A 227 -8.78 -2.21 -1.63
N ALA A 228 -9.73 -1.60 -2.36
CA ALA A 228 -10.42 -2.28 -3.46
C ALA A 228 -9.46 -2.71 -4.59
N ASN A 229 -8.45 -1.89 -4.85
CA ASN A 229 -7.38 -2.12 -5.83
C ASN A 229 -6.08 -1.45 -5.35
N PRO A 230 -4.89 -1.82 -5.87
CA PRO A 230 -3.61 -1.22 -5.50
C PRO A 230 -3.59 0.32 -5.54
N THR A 231 -4.21 0.90 -6.57
CA THR A 231 -4.25 2.36 -6.78
C THR A 231 -5.38 3.09 -6.07
N ALA A 232 -6.22 2.39 -5.29
CA ALA A 232 -7.36 3.00 -4.61
C ALA A 232 -6.97 3.82 -3.36
N GLY A 233 -5.69 3.83 -2.98
CA GLY A 233 -5.21 4.40 -1.73
C GLY A 233 -5.62 3.58 -0.51
N VAL A 234 -5.28 4.09 0.68
CA VAL A 234 -5.48 3.39 1.95
C VAL A 234 -6.97 3.15 2.23
N ALA A 235 -7.34 1.89 2.51
CA ALA A 235 -8.68 1.56 2.99
C ALA A 235 -8.97 2.26 4.32
N ALA A 236 -10.20 2.73 4.54
CA ALA A 236 -10.53 3.52 5.71
C ALA A 236 -11.22 2.67 6.79
N ALA A 237 -10.42 2.10 7.69
CA ALA A 237 -10.93 1.50 8.92
C ALA A 237 -11.47 2.59 9.87
N THR A 238 -12.49 2.25 10.64
CA THR A 238 -13.11 3.16 11.62
C THR A 238 -13.13 2.56 13.01
N THR A 239 -13.31 3.43 13.99
CA THR A 239 -13.48 3.06 15.40
C THR A 239 -14.76 2.25 15.68
N ALA A 240 -15.71 2.25 14.74
CA ALA A 240 -16.89 1.38 14.79
C ALA A 240 -16.61 -0.06 14.29
N ALA A 241 -15.34 -0.41 14.04
CA ALA A 241 -14.92 -1.67 13.42
C ALA A 241 -15.63 -1.93 12.08
N THR A 242 -15.65 -0.90 11.23
CA THR A 242 -16.15 -0.97 9.84
C THR A 242 -15.13 -0.38 8.87
N CYS A 243 -15.20 -0.80 7.60
CA CYS A 243 -14.44 -0.20 6.51
C CYS A 243 -15.34 0.76 5.72
N THR A 244 -15.06 2.06 5.76
CA THR A 244 -15.81 3.04 4.95
C THR A 244 -15.36 3.05 3.49
N THR A 245 -14.12 2.63 3.23
CA THR A 245 -13.62 2.28 1.90
C THR A 245 -12.92 0.93 1.93
N GLY A 246 -12.98 0.21 0.82
CA GLY A 246 -12.39 -1.13 0.71
C GLY A 246 -13.27 -2.24 1.31
N THR A 247 -12.65 -3.37 1.61
CA THR A 247 -13.33 -4.57 2.11
C THR A 247 -12.72 -5.06 3.42
N ARG A 248 -13.55 -5.62 4.30
CA ARG A 248 -13.10 -6.23 5.55
C ARG A 248 -12.41 -7.57 5.25
N VAL A 249 -11.23 -7.77 5.81
CA VAL A 249 -10.46 -9.03 5.69
C VAL A 249 -10.44 -9.82 6.99
N ARG A 250 -10.58 -9.14 8.14
CA ARG A 250 -10.62 -9.76 9.47
C ARG A 250 -11.49 -8.95 10.42
#